data_AF-A0A534N9A3-F1
#
_entry.id   AF-A0A534N9A3-F1
#
_cell.length_a   1.000
_cell.length_b   1.000
_cell.length_c   1.000
_cell.angle_alpha   90.00
_cell.angle_beta   90.00
_cell.angle_gamma   90.00
#
_symmetry.space_group_name_H-M   'P 1'
#
loop_
_entity.id
_entity.type
_entity.pdbx_description
1 polymer ?
#
loop_
_entity_poly.entity_id
_entity_poly.type
_entity_poly.pdbx_seq_one_letter_code
_entity_poly.pdbx_strand_id
1 'polypeptide(L)'
;MQIEKYLAFLPSFLLLSGCATFEIAGEIQSGRMALMKGDPQEALAHFQRAAQSDPNYIAGNPLQQTVWTYVGRAYYTMGKLPD
;
A
#
# COMPACT_ATOMS: atom_id res chain seq x y z
N MET A 1 26.12 -13.63 30.35
CA MET A 1 26.62 -13.96 28.99
C MET A 1 25.51 -14.63 28.15
N GLN A 2 24.44 -13.89 27.83
CA GLN A 2 23.34 -14.34 26.92
C GLN A 2 22.74 -13.14 26.17
N ILE A 3 22.84 -11.93 26.74
CA ILE A 3 22.31 -10.67 26.18
C ILE A 3 23.08 -10.22 24.92
N GLU A 4 24.41 -10.40 24.90
CA GLU A 4 25.29 -10.06 23.76
C GLU A 4 24.94 -10.83 22.47
N LYS A 5 24.44 -12.07 22.59
CA LYS A 5 24.04 -12.90 21.44
C LYS A 5 22.72 -12.44 20.82
N TYR A 6 21.79 -11.94 21.65
CA TYR A 6 20.52 -11.38 21.19
C TYR A 6 20.70 -9.99 20.55
N LEU A 7 21.65 -9.20 21.06
CA LEU A 7 21.98 -7.89 20.48
C LEU A 7 22.51 -8.00 19.04
N ALA A 8 23.25 -9.08 18.74
CA ALA A 8 23.73 -9.39 17.39
C ALA A 8 22.65 -9.96 16.45
N PHE A 9 21.54 -10.49 16.99
CA PHE A 9 20.43 -11.05 16.21
C PHE A 9 19.33 -10.02 15.89
N LEU A 10 19.24 -8.95 16.69
CA LEU A 10 18.29 -7.85 16.52
C LEU A 10 18.35 -7.13 15.15
N PRO A 11 19.53 -6.85 14.54
CA PRO A 11 19.58 -6.07 13.30
C PRO A 11 19.10 -6.85 12.07
N SER A 12 19.09 -8.19 12.12
CA SER A 12 18.61 -9.01 11.00
C SER A 12 17.09 -8.98 10.86
N PHE A 13 16.33 -8.85 11.95
CA PHE A 13 14.86 -8.84 11.90
C PHE A 13 14.30 -7.49 11.43
N LEU A 14 15.01 -6.39 11.69
CA LEU A 14 14.60 -5.02 11.30
C LEU A 14 14.64 -4.78 9.78
N LEU A 15 15.49 -5.50 9.05
CA LEU A 15 15.64 -5.33 7.60
C LEU A 15 14.50 -5.97 6.80
N LEU A 16 13.84 -7.02 7.31
CA LEU A 16 12.75 -7.70 6.61
C LEU A 16 11.43 -6.91 6.65
N SER A 17 11.14 -6.20 7.74
CA SER A 17 9.88 -5.45 7.88
C SER A 17 9.76 -4.24 6.95
N GLY A 18 10.89 -3.68 6.49
CA GLY A 18 10.89 -2.52 5.58
C GLY A 18 10.44 -2.83 4.16
N CYS A 19 10.64 -4.07 3.68
CA CYS A 19 10.30 -4.45 2.31
C CYS A 19 8.79 -4.46 2.05
N ALA A 20 7.99 -4.94 3.02
CA ALA A 20 6.53 -5.02 2.85
C ALA A 20 5.89 -3.63 2.68
N THR A 21 6.30 -2.66 3.50
CA THR A 21 5.78 -1.28 3.40
C THR A 21 6.17 -0.60 2.08
N PHE A 22 7.37 -0.90 1.56
CA PHE A 22 7.84 -0.37 0.28
C PHE A 22 7.01 -0.91 -0.89
N GLU A 23 6.70 -2.21 -0.89
CA GLU A 23 5.86 -2.85 -1.90
C GLU A 23 4.45 -2.22 -1.92
N ILE A 24 3.81 -2.07 -0.76
CA ILE A 24 2.47 -1.46 -0.66
C ILE A 24 2.49 -0.01 -1.16
N ALA A 25 3.50 0.78 -0.78
CA ALA A 25 3.65 2.15 -1.27
C ALA A 25 3.81 2.21 -2.80
N GLY A 26 4.54 1.25 -3.37
CA GLY A 26 4.70 1.07 -4.80
C GLY A 26 3.38 0.78 -5.51
N GLU A 27 2.58 -0.14 -4.98
CA GLU A 27 1.25 -0.44 -5.50
C GLU A 27 0.33 0.79 -5.48
N ILE A 28 0.31 1.55 -4.37
CA ILE A 28 -0.46 2.80 -4.29
C ILE A 28 0.03 3.81 -5.34
N GLN A 29 1.35 3.96 -5.54
CA GLN A 29 1.88 4.89 -6.53
C GLN A 29 1.52 4.48 -7.96
N SER A 30 1.66 3.20 -8.31
CA SER A 30 1.28 2.69 -9.63
C SER A 30 -0.21 2.86 -9.90
N GLY A 31 -1.07 2.62 -8.91
CA GLY A 31 -2.51 2.89 -9.04
C GLY A 31 -2.83 4.38 -9.25
N ARG A 32 -2.14 5.29 -8.55
CA ARG A 32 -2.28 6.74 -8.81
C ARG A 32 -1.87 7.11 -10.24
N MET A 33 -0.78 6.52 -10.74
CA MET A 33 -0.33 6.75 -12.12
C MET A 33 -1.34 6.22 -13.14
N ALA A 34 -1.94 5.06 -12.90
CA ALA A 34 -3.00 4.52 -13.77
C ALA A 34 -4.24 5.43 -13.80
N LEU A 35 -4.68 5.97 -12.65
CA LEU A 35 -5.73 6.99 -12.62
C LEU A 35 -5.37 8.24 -13.44
N MET A 36 -4.13 8.73 -13.35
CA MET A 36 -3.67 9.89 -14.13
C MET A 36 -3.65 9.62 -15.63
N LYS A 37 -3.43 8.36 -16.04
CA LYS A 37 -3.50 7.92 -17.44
C LYS A 37 -4.92 7.66 -17.94
N GLY A 38 -5.92 7.74 -17.07
CA GLY A 38 -7.31 7.43 -17.43
C GLY A 38 -7.62 5.94 -17.47
N ASP A 39 -6.81 5.10 -16.82
CA ASP A 39 -7.08 3.65 -16.66
C ASP A 39 -7.49 3.33 -15.22
N PRO A 40 -8.77 3.53 -14.86
CA PRO A 40 -9.25 3.26 -13.51
C PRO A 40 -9.36 1.77 -13.20
N GLN A 41 -9.35 0.89 -14.20
CA GLN A 41 -9.41 -0.56 -14.00
C GLN A 41 -8.03 -1.09 -13.58
N GLU A 42 -6.96 -0.67 -14.25
CA GLU A 42 -5.58 -0.94 -13.82
C GLU A 42 -5.32 -0.34 -12.44
N ALA A 43 -5.80 0.88 -12.19
CA ALA A 43 -5.69 1.52 -10.89
C ALA A 43 -6.34 0.69 -9.77
N LEU A 44 -7.56 0.17 -10.00
CA LEU A 44 -8.25 -0.67 -9.03
C LEU A 44 -7.43 -1.91 -8.68
N ALA A 45 -6.83 -2.58 -9.67
CA ALA A 45 -6.03 -3.78 -9.44
C ALA A 45 -4.83 -3.48 -8.53
N HIS A 46 -4.14 -2.36 -8.75
CA HIS A 46 -3.05 -1.89 -7.88
C HIS A 46 -3.53 -1.62 -6.44
N PHE A 47 -4.61 -0.88 -6.28
CA PHE A 47 -5.14 -0.57 -4.94
C PHE A 47 -5.66 -1.80 -4.20
N GLN A 48 -6.21 -2.79 -4.91
CA GLN A 48 -6.64 -4.06 -4.32
C GLN A 48 -5.45 -4.90 -3.84
N ARG A 49 -4.34 -4.95 -4.57
CA ARG A 49 -3.12 -5.60 -4.10
C ARG A 49 -2.58 -4.94 -2.83
N ALA A 50 -2.55 -3.60 -2.79
CA ALA A 50 -2.20 -2.87 -1.57
C ALA A 50 -3.13 -3.21 -0.39
N ALA A 51 -4.45 -3.30 -0.62
CA ALA A 51 -5.43 -3.62 0.43
C ALA A 51 -5.35 -5.07 0.92
N GLN A 52 -4.97 -6.01 0.04
CA GLN A 52 -4.73 -7.40 0.40
C GLN A 52 -3.48 -7.55 1.28
N SER A 53 -2.43 -6.78 0.99
CA SER A 53 -1.19 -6.78 1.77
C SER A 53 -1.36 -6.08 3.11
N ASP A 54 -1.98 -4.90 3.14
CA ASP A 54 -2.33 -4.18 4.36
C ASP A 54 -3.62 -3.35 4.18
N PRO A 55 -4.76 -3.85 4.71
CA PRO A 55 -6.04 -3.16 4.60
C PRO A 55 -6.09 -1.85 5.43
N ASN A 56 -5.15 -1.64 6.34
CA ASN A 56 -5.04 -0.45 7.18
C ASN A 56 -3.93 0.49 6.72
N TYR A 57 -3.32 0.24 5.55
CA TYR A 57 -2.25 1.07 5.04
C TYR A 57 -2.69 2.52 4.88
N ILE A 58 -1.91 3.42 5.49
CA ILE A 58 -2.07 4.87 5.38
C ILE A 58 -0.95 5.37 4.47
N ALA A 59 -1.33 5.94 3.33
CA ALA A 59 -0.36 6.56 2.43
C ALA A 59 0.27 7.77 3.12
N GLY A 60 1.61 7.86 3.09
CA GLY A 60 2.40 8.96 3.67
C GLY A 60 2.28 10.30 2.94
N ASN A 61 1.12 10.60 2.37
CA ASN A 61 0.80 11.92 1.82
C ASN A 61 0.20 12.83 2.92
N PRO A 62 0.16 14.16 2.73
CA PRO A 62 -0.36 15.09 3.73
C PRO A 62 -1.82 14.83 4.14
N LEU A 63 -2.59 14.14 3.30
CA LEU A 63 -4.00 13.83 3.53
C LEU A 63 -4.21 12.50 4.27
N GLN A 64 -3.14 11.75 4.56
CA GLN A 64 -3.19 10.45 5.26
C GLN A 64 -4.27 9.51 4.72
N GLN A 65 -4.34 9.41 3.39
CA GLN A 65 -5.38 8.61 2.73
C GLN A 65 -5.16 7.12 2.98
N THR A 66 -6.23 6.42 3.37
CA THR A 66 -6.22 4.96 3.48
C THR A 66 -6.29 4.32 2.09
N VAL A 67 -5.90 3.04 1.99
CA VAL A 67 -6.06 2.27 0.76
C VAL A 67 -7.51 2.29 0.23
N TRP A 68 -8.50 2.28 1.12
CA TRP A 68 -9.92 2.32 0.75
C TRP A 68 -10.35 3.63 0.09
N THR A 69 -9.67 4.74 0.38
CA THR A 69 -9.89 6.01 -0.33
C THR A 69 -9.54 5.87 -1.80
N TYR A 70 -8.46 5.15 -2.11
CA TYR A 70 -8.03 4.90 -3.48
C TYR A 70 -8.91 3.87 -4.20
N VAL A 71 -9.31 2.79 -3.51
CA VAL A 71 -10.27 1.81 -4.03
C VAL A 71 -11.59 2.50 -4.39
N GLY A 72 -12.15 3.29 -3.46
CA GLY A 72 -13.38 4.04 -3.70
C GLY A 72 -13.25 5.03 -4.86
N ARG A 73 -12.10 5.72 -4.97
CA ARG A 73 -11.82 6.62 -6.10
C ARG A 73 -11.82 5.88 -7.43
N ALA A 74 -11.20 4.71 -7.52
CA ALA A 74 -11.21 3.90 -8.74
C ALA A 74 -12.63 3.48 -9.12
N TYR A 75 -13.44 3.00 -8.16
CA TYR A 75 -14.86 2.69 -8.37
C TYR A 75 -15.68 3.90 -8.85
N TYR A 76 -15.50 5.05 -8.20
CA TYR A 76 -16.15 6.30 -8.59
C TYR A 76 -15.77 6.71 -10.01
N THR A 77 -14.48 6.66 -10.37
CA THR A 77 -14.01 6.99 -11.73
C THR A 77 -14.54 6.01 -12.79
N MET A 78 -14.76 4.74 -12.45
CA MET A 78 -15.39 3.77 -13.35
C MET A 78 -16.91 3.94 -13.49
N GLY A 79 -17.56 4.78 -12.68
CA GLY A 79 -19.02 4.82 -12.58
C GLY A 79 -19.63 3.54 -12.01
N LYS A 80 -18.81 2.67 -11.40
CA LYS A 80 -19.24 1.41 -10.76
C LYS A 80 -19.46 1.67 -9.27
N LEU A 81 -20.53 2.40 -8.95
CA LEU A 81 -20.96 2.57 -7.57
C LEU A 81 -21.82 1.37 -7.16
N PRO A 82 -21.69 0.86 -5.92
CA PRO A 82 -22.63 -0.13 -5.40
C PRO A 82 -24.03 0.48 -5.36
N ASP A 83 -25.05 -0.30 -5.72
CA ASP A 83 -26.46 0.05 -5.62
C ASP A 83 -26.89 0.39 -4.17
#